data_AF-A0A2A4M9D0-F1
#
_entry.id   AF-A0A2A4M9D0-F1
#
_cell.length_a   1.000
_cell.length_b   1.000
_cell.length_c   1.000
_cell.angle_alpha   90.00
_cell.angle_beta   90.00
_cell.angle_gamma   90.00
#
_symmetry.space_group_name_H-M   'P 1'
#
loop_
_entity.id
_entity.type
_entity.pdbx_description
1 polymer ?
#
loop_
_entity_poly.entity_id
_entity_poly.type
_entity_poly.pdbx_seq_one_letter_code
_entity_poly.pdbx_strand_id
1 'polypeptide(L)'
;MEKITFFLEQNLVPLLKPAFDSFHSVIDQLPPPVWRFSICAYLVMGTIWALFLSRDYVLLGSPDQARWRDLRLWIPVLLVPYLLIYLFI
;
A
#
# COMPACT_ATOMS: atom_id res chain seq x y z
N MET A 1 -3.24 21.55 19.18
CA MET A 1 -2.70 20.22 18.84
C MET A 1 -3.02 19.19 19.92
N GLU A 2 -2.79 19.49 21.21
CA GLU A 2 -2.98 18.56 22.34
C GLU A 2 -4.41 17.98 22.50
N LYS A 3 -5.46 18.74 22.19
CA LYS A 3 -6.85 18.23 22.24
C LYS A 3 -7.14 17.13 21.21
N ILE A 4 -6.51 17.19 20.04
CA ILE A 4 -6.73 16.21 18.97
C ILE A 4 -5.97 14.92 19.29
N THR A 5 -4.73 15.03 19.78
CA THR A 5 -3.96 13.87 20.21
C THR A 5 -4.64 13.15 21.37
N PHE A 6 -5.18 13.88 22.33
CA PHE A 6 -5.94 13.30 23.45
C PHE A 6 -7.22 12.59 22.98
N PHE A 7 -7.95 13.18 22.03
CA PHE A 7 -9.15 12.55 21.46
C PHE A 7 -8.84 11.26 20.68
N LEU A 8 -7.73 11.28 19.91
CA LEU A 8 -7.24 10.11 19.17
C LEU A 8 -6.76 9.00 20.12
N GLU A 9 -6.01 9.33 21.16
CA GLU A 9 -5.56 8.37 22.17
C GLU A 9 -6.70 7.75 22.96
N GLN A 10 -7.75 8.52 23.27
CA GLN A 10 -8.82 8.04 24.10
C GLN A 10 -9.85 7.19 23.35
N ASN A 11 -10.07 7.46 22.05
CA ASN A 11 -11.10 6.77 21.27
C ASN A 11 -10.52 5.84 20.20
N LEU A 12 -9.51 6.31 19.47
CA LEU A 12 -8.99 5.61 18.30
C LEU A 12 -7.97 4.54 18.69
N VAL A 13 -7.05 4.87 19.60
CA VAL A 13 -6.01 3.93 20.06
C VAL A 13 -6.59 2.69 20.73
N PRO A 14 -7.53 2.73 21.68
CA PRO A 14 -8.05 1.49 22.31
C PRO A 14 -8.82 0.59 21.33
N LEU A 15 -9.37 1.14 20.23
CA LEU A 15 -10.03 0.35 19.20
C LEU A 15 -9.04 -0.27 18.20
N LEU A 16 -8.04 0.50 17.75
CA LEU A 16 -7.12 0.07 16.71
C LEU A 16 -5.93 -0.71 17.27
N LYS A 17 -5.41 -0.32 18.43
CA LYS A 17 -4.24 -0.92 19.06
C LYS A 17 -4.36 -2.45 19.26
N PRO A 18 -5.46 -3.03 19.79
CA PRO A 18 -5.53 -4.48 19.93
C PRO A 18 -5.53 -5.22 18.58
N ALA A 19 -6.09 -4.63 17.52
CA ALA A 19 -6.03 -5.19 16.18
C ALA A 19 -4.61 -5.13 15.61
N PHE A 20 -3.92 -4.00 15.77
CA PHE A 20 -2.53 -3.83 15.36
C PHE A 20 -1.56 -4.70 16.17
N ASP A 21 -1.76 -4.82 17.48
CA ASP A 21 -0.93 -5.66 18.37
C ASP A 21 -1.08 -7.14 17.99
N SER A 22 -2.30 -7.58 17.68
CA SER A 22 -2.53 -8.95 17.18
C SER A 22 -1.82 -9.18 15.85
N PHE A 23 -1.89 -8.20 14.94
CA PHE A 23 -1.20 -8.26 13.64
C PHE A 23 0.33 -8.29 13.80
N HIS A 24 0.88 -7.43 14.66
CA HIS A 24 2.30 -7.43 15.01
C HIS A 24 2.73 -8.75 15.64
N SER A 25 1.93 -9.34 16.53
CA SER A 25 2.26 -10.62 17.16
C SER A 25 2.44 -11.76 16.16
N VAL A 26 1.74 -11.70 15.01
CA VAL A 26 1.84 -12.68 13.93
C VAL A 26 3.01 -12.35 13.00
N ILE A 27 3.22 -11.07 12.68
CA ILE A 27 4.30 -10.62 11.79
C ILE A 27 5.67 -10.73 12.44
N ASP A 28 5.79 -10.42 13.73
CA ASP A 28 7.07 -10.45 14.44
C ASP A 28 7.60 -11.89 14.63
N GLN A 29 6.73 -12.90 14.50
CA GLN A 29 7.14 -14.31 14.47
C GLN A 29 7.73 -14.74 13.13
N LEU A 30 7.48 -13.98 12.05
CA LEU A 30 8.00 -14.29 10.73
C LEU A 30 9.44 -13.77 10.60
N PRO A 31 10.37 -14.59 10.04
CA PRO A 31 11.71 -14.14 9.76
C PRO A 31 11.68 -12.86 8.90
N PRO A 32 12.58 -11.87 9.16
CA PRO A 32 12.61 -10.61 8.43
C PRO A 32 12.51 -10.72 6.90
N PRO A 33 13.15 -11.71 6.24
CA PRO A 33 13.01 -11.87 4.80
C PRO A 33 11.59 -12.27 4.37
N VAL A 34 10.90 -13.10 5.14
CA VAL A 34 9.63 -13.72 4.73
C VAL A 34 8.52 -12.69 4.65
N TRP A 35 8.38 -11.82 5.64
CA TRP A 35 7.37 -10.77 5.60
C TRP A 35 7.70 -9.70 4.55
N ARG A 36 8.99 -9.36 4.35
CA ARG A 36 9.45 -8.44 3.29
C ARG A 36 9.07 -8.97 1.90
N PHE A 37 9.37 -10.24 1.63
CA PHE A 37 9.00 -10.89 0.37
C PHE A 37 7.48 -10.99 0.19
N SER A 38 6.73 -11.25 1.26
CA SER A 38 5.26 -11.32 1.19
C SER A 38 4.63 -9.98 0.81
N ILE A 39 5.11 -8.88 1.41
CA ILE A 39 4.67 -7.52 1.04
C ILE A 39 5.07 -7.18 -0.38
N CYS A 40 6.31 -7.49 -0.78
CA CYS A 40 6.77 -7.29 -2.16
C CYS A 40 5.92 -8.06 -3.16
N ALA A 41 5.62 -9.33 -2.88
CA ALA A 41 4.78 -10.18 -3.72
C ALA A 41 3.36 -9.62 -3.84
N TYR A 42 2.77 -9.16 -2.72
CA TYR A 42 1.46 -8.51 -2.71
C TYR A 42 1.43 -7.25 -3.58
N LEU A 43 2.45 -6.39 -3.44
CA LEU A 43 2.58 -5.16 -4.23
C LEU A 43 2.78 -5.44 -5.73
N VAL A 44 3.63 -6.42 -6.07
CA VAL A 44 3.82 -6.86 -7.46
C VAL A 44 2.53 -7.43 -8.03
N MET A 45 1.80 -8.25 -7.27
CA MET A 45 0.53 -8.82 -7.71
C MET A 45 -0.53 -7.74 -7.95
N GLY A 46 -0.61 -6.74 -7.07
CA GLY A 46 -1.47 -5.57 -7.27
C GLY A 46 -1.10 -4.75 -8.51
N THR A 47 0.20 -4.63 -8.81
CA THR A 47 0.69 -3.97 -10.03
C THR A 47 0.30 -4.75 -11.28
N ILE A 48 0.52 -6.06 -11.28
CA ILE A 48 0.14 -6.93 -12.39
C ILE A 48 -1.36 -6.79 -12.63
N TRP A 49 -2.18 -6.92 -11.58
CA TRP A 49 -3.62 -6.75 -11.68
C TRP A 49 -4.02 -5.38 -12.25
N ALA A 50 -3.36 -4.30 -11.82
CA ALA A 50 -3.61 -2.96 -12.34
C ALA A 50 -3.34 -2.84 -13.85
N LEU A 51 -2.31 -3.52 -14.36
CA LEU A 51 -2.00 -3.57 -15.79
C LEU A 51 -3.08 -4.31 -16.61
N PHE A 52 -3.84 -5.22 -15.98
CA PHE A 52 -4.94 -5.95 -16.62
C PHE A 52 -6.26 -5.18 -16.69
N LEU A 53 -6.40 -4.02 -16.04
CA LEU A 53 -7.59 -3.19 -16.23
C LEU A 53 -7.74 -2.75 -17.70
N SER A 54 -8.94 -2.38 -18.15
CA SER A 54 -9.16 -1.88 -19.52
C SER A 54 -8.84 -0.40 -19.62
N ARG A 55 -8.13 0.05 -20.68
CA ARG A 55 -7.71 1.46 -20.83
C ARG A 55 -8.93 2.40 -20.76
N ASP A 56 -10.01 1.91 -21.37
CA ASP A 56 -11.43 2.22 -21.18
C ASP A 56 -11.77 2.77 -19.80
N TYR A 57 -11.60 1.88 -18.83
CA TYR A 57 -11.97 2.08 -17.44
C TYR A 57 -11.04 3.05 -16.72
N VAL A 58 -9.73 2.98 -16.99
CA VAL A 58 -8.73 3.81 -16.30
C VAL A 58 -8.78 5.28 -16.77
N LEU A 59 -9.11 5.50 -18.03
CA LEU A 59 -9.21 6.85 -18.62
C LEU A 59 -10.66 7.35 -18.69
N LEU A 60 -11.59 6.69 -18.00
CA LEU A 60 -13.00 7.06 -17.98
C LEU A 60 -13.17 8.51 -17.50
N GLY A 61 -13.78 9.36 -18.34
CA GLY A 61 -13.97 10.78 -18.05
C GLY A 61 -12.72 11.66 -18.24
N SER A 62 -11.61 11.11 -18.73
CA SER A 62 -10.45 11.93 -19.08
C SER A 62 -10.70 12.70 -20.39
N PRO A 63 -10.35 14.00 -20.46
CA PRO A 63 -10.53 14.80 -21.68
C PRO A 63 -9.56 14.44 -22.80
N ASP A 64 -8.49 13.68 -22.50
CA ASP A 64 -7.48 13.26 -23.48
C ASP A 64 -6.92 11.89 -23.12
N GLN A 65 -6.70 11.04 -24.13
CA GLN A 65 -6.11 9.72 -23.97
C GLN A 65 -4.56 9.72 -23.94
N ALA A 66 -3.95 10.80 -23.44
CA ALA A 66 -2.50 10.92 -23.36
C ALA A 66 -1.90 9.79 -22.50
N ARG A 67 -0.83 9.15 -22.99
CA ARG A 67 -0.16 8.02 -22.31
C ARG A 67 0.32 8.38 -20.90
N TRP A 68 0.75 9.62 -20.68
CA TRP A 68 1.19 10.10 -19.37
C TRP A 68 0.06 10.21 -18.32
N ARG A 69 -1.21 10.16 -18.70
CA ARG A 69 -2.35 10.12 -17.76
C ARG A 69 -2.79 8.70 -17.42
N ASP A 70 -2.19 7.70 -18.07
CA ASP A 70 -2.54 6.32 -17.81
C ASP A 70 -2.01 5.91 -16.42
N LEU A 71 -2.92 5.77 -15.45
CA LEU A 71 -2.59 5.35 -14.09
C LEU A 71 -1.88 3.99 -14.07
N ARG A 72 -2.08 3.13 -15.07
CA ARG A 72 -1.34 1.86 -15.19
C ARG A 72 0.16 2.03 -15.24
N LEU A 73 0.63 3.11 -15.85
CA LEU A 73 2.07 3.40 -15.93
C LEU A 73 2.59 4.00 -14.63
N TRP A 74 1.75 4.76 -13.92
CA TRP A 74 2.13 5.37 -12.65
C TRP A 74 2.20 4.38 -11.50
N ILE A 75 1.37 3.33 -11.51
CA ILE A 75 1.37 2.29 -10.47
C ILE A 75 2.77 1.65 -10.30
N PRO A 76 3.44 1.10 -11.33
CA PRO A 76 4.78 0.57 -11.16
C PRO A 76 5.80 1.66 -10.83
N VAL A 77 5.68 2.86 -11.40
CA VAL A 77 6.61 3.98 -11.11
C VAL A 77 6.60 4.36 -9.64
N LEU A 78 5.42 4.43 -9.02
CA LEU A 78 5.27 4.72 -7.59
C LEU A 78 5.66 3.54 -6.71
N LEU A 79 5.44 2.32 -7.19
CA LEU A 79 5.61 1.11 -6.40
C LEU A 79 7.07 0.62 -6.36
N VAL A 80 7.87 0.92 -7.39
CA VAL A 80 9.31 0.62 -7.44
C VAL A 80 10.08 1.18 -6.22
N PRO A 81 9.94 2.47 -5.84
CA PRO A 81 10.54 2.98 -4.62
C PRO A 81 10.18 2.19 -3.35
N TYR A 82 8.91 1.77 -3.21
CA TYR A 82 8.48 0.96 -2.06
C TYR A 82 9.12 -0.42 -2.05
N LEU A 83 9.21 -1.08 -3.21
CA LEU A 83 9.93 -2.36 -3.32
C LEU A 83 11.40 -2.21 -2.94
N LEU A 84 12.05 -1.12 -3.36
CA LEU A 84 13.43 -0.86 -2.97
C LEU A 84 13.58 -0.69 -1.46
N ILE A 85 12.67 0.03 -0.82
CA ILE A 85 12.66 0.18 0.64
C ILE A 85 12.53 -1.20 1.30
N TYR A 86 11.53 -1.99 0.93
CA TYR A 86 11.30 -3.29 1.58
C TYR A 86 12.41 -4.33 1.30
N LEU A 87 13.12 -4.25 0.17
CA LEU A 87 14.17 -5.19 -0.19
C LEU A 87 15.55 -4.81 0.37
N PHE A 88 15.86 -3.50 0.46
CA PHE A 88 17.22 -3.03 0.76
C PHE A 88 17.37 -2.28 2.09
N ILE A 89 16.26 -1.88 2.74
CA ILE A 89 16.24 -1.22 4.04
C ILE A 89 15.56 -2.15 5.05
#